data_AF-A0A1C5UMH3-F1
#
_entry.id   AF-A0A1C5UMH3-F1
#
_cell.length_a   1.000
_cell.length_b   1.000
_cell.length_c   1.000
_cell.angle_alpha   90.00
_cell.angle_beta   90.00
_cell.angle_gamma   90.00
#
_symmetry.space_group_name_H-M   'P 1'
#
loop_
_entity.id
_entity.type
_entity.pdbx_description
1 polymer ?
#
loop_
_entity_poly.entity_id
_entity_poly.type
_entity_poly.pdbx_seq_one_letter_code
_entity_poly.pdbx_strand_id
1 'polypeptide(L)'
;MSLILLIIGYNLKINKDTLGSLLKLVGVRIVFYILVIVGFFVFFPHLMADKIYMMAVLIYFMCPTGFAMPMLISPLNKSEEDEDFTAAFISLFMVITLIVYTYVVLFIA
;
A
#
# COMPACT_ATOMS: atom_id res chain seq x y z
N MET A 1 3.95 -7.91 15.27
CA MET A 1 3.61 -6.82 14.34
C MET A 1 4.63 -5.68 14.42
N SER A 2 4.83 -5.10 15.60
CA SER A 2 5.72 -3.94 15.83
C SER A 2 7.19 -4.19 15.50
N LEU A 3 7.69 -5.40 15.76
CA LEU A 3 9.08 -5.79 15.44
C LEU A 3 9.34 -5.88 13.93
N ILE A 4 8.34 -6.32 13.14
CA ILE A 4 8.45 -6.41 11.67
C ILE A 4 8.50 -5.00 11.07
N LEU A 5 7.61 -4.11 11.54
CA LEU A 5 7.61 -2.70 11.16
C LEU A 5 8.91 -1.99 11.57
N LEU A 6 9.48 -2.33 12.74
CA LEU A 6 10.75 -1.79 13.23
C LEU A 6 11.94 -2.26 12.39
N ILE A 7 12.03 -3.55 12.06
CA ILE A 7 13.11 -4.11 11.21
C ILE A 7 13.06 -3.50 9.81
N ILE A 8 11.85 -3.39 9.25
CA ILE A 8 11.59 -2.77 7.94
C ILE A 8 11.96 -1.28 7.95
N GLY A 9 11.62 -0.55 9.03
CA GLY A 9 11.98 0.86 9.20
C GLY A 9 13.48 1.10 9.49
N TYR A 10 14.17 0.15 10.11
CA TYR A 10 15.61 0.22 10.41
C TYR A 10 16.47 -0.06 9.18
N ASN A 11 16.00 -0.90 8.25
CA ASN A 11 16.66 -1.18 6.97
C ASN A 11 16.36 -0.13 5.88
N LEU A 12 15.75 1.01 6.21
CA LEU A 12 15.60 2.14 5.29
C LEU A 12 16.96 2.81 5.04
N LYS A 13 17.81 2.18 4.22
CA LYS A 13 18.87 2.88 3.50
C LYS A 13 18.22 3.71 2.40
N ILE A 14 17.74 4.90 2.76
CA ILE A 14 17.19 5.86 1.80
C ILE A 14 18.36 6.42 0.98
N ASN A 15 18.63 5.82 -0.17
CA ASN A 15 19.50 6.42 -1.16
C ASN A 15 18.71 7.52 -1.89
N LYS A 16 19.25 8.74 -1.94
CA LYS A 16 18.56 9.89 -2.57
C LYS A 16 18.27 9.64 -4.05
N ASP A 17 19.09 8.81 -4.70
CA ASP A 17 18.94 8.44 -6.10
C ASP A 17 17.73 7.52 -6.35
N THR A 18 17.31 6.71 -5.37
CA THR A 18 16.18 5.77 -5.49
C THR A 18 14.87 6.34 -4.95
N LEU A 19 14.92 7.39 -4.13
CA LEU A 19 13.74 8.08 -3.57
C LEU A 19 12.75 8.55 -4.65
N GLY A 20 13.25 9.10 -5.76
CA GLY A 20 12.42 9.56 -6.86
C GLY A 20 11.62 8.42 -7.51
N SER A 21 12.25 7.25 -7.67
CA SER A 21 11.62 6.04 -8.20
C SER A 21 10.62 5.43 -7.22
N LEU A 22 10.94 5.44 -5.92
CA LEU A 22 10.04 5.01 -4.85
C LEU A 22 8.74 5.83 -4.85
N LEU A 23 8.85 7.16 -4.89
CA LEU A 23 7.68 8.05 -4.92
C LEU A 23 6.84 7.87 -6.18
N LYS A 24 7.47 7.67 -7.35
CA LYS A 24 6.74 7.33 -8.58
C LYS A 24 5.96 6.03 -8.44
N LEU A 25 6.57 4.99 -7.89
CA LEU A 25 5.92 3.69 -7.71
C LEU A 25 4.74 3.78 -6.71
N VAL A 26 4.91 4.54 -5.63
CA VAL A 26 3.82 4.84 -4.68
C VAL A 26 2.67 5.56 -5.39
N GLY A 27 2.99 6.57 -6.20
CA GLY A 27 2.00 7.31 -6.98
C GLY A 27 1.22 6.42 -7.93
N VAL A 28 1.90 5.58 -8.71
CA VAL A 28 1.26 4.61 -9.62
C VAL A 28 0.31 3.69 -8.87
N ARG A 29 0.72 3.18 -7.70
CA ARG A 29 -0.11 2.30 -6.88
C ARG A 29 -1.37 2.99 -6.35
N ILE A 30 -1.26 4.23 -5.88
CA ILE A 30 -2.41 5.02 -5.40
C ILE A 30 -3.38 5.28 -6.56
N VAL A 31 -2.88 5.69 -7.73
CA VAL A 31 -3.72 5.93 -8.91
C VAL A 31 -4.45 4.65 -9.32
N PHE A 32 -3.77 3.51 -9.32
CA PHE A 32 -4.40 2.22 -9.63
C PHE A 32 -5.52 1.88 -8.64
N TYR A 33 -5.30 2.08 -7.34
CA TYR A 33 -6.34 1.82 -6.33
C TYR A 33 -7.55 2.74 -6.50
N ILE A 34 -7.34 4.03 -6.75
CA ILE A 34 -8.44 4.96 -7.03
C ILE A 34 -9.22 4.53 -8.27
N LEU A 35 -8.54 4.15 -9.35
CA LEU A 35 -9.19 3.67 -10.57
C LEU A 35 -10.05 2.44 -10.31
N VAL A 36 -9.54 1.47 -9.54
CA VAL A 36 -10.30 0.26 -9.20
C VAL A 36 -11.51 0.59 -8.33
N ILE A 37 -11.36 1.42 -7.29
CA ILE A 37 -12.46 1.84 -6.41
C ILE A 37 -13.55 2.56 -7.22
N VAL A 38 -13.17 3.51 -8.07
CA VAL A 38 -14.11 4.21 -8.97
C VAL A 38 -14.80 3.19 -9.90
N GLY A 39 -14.08 2.20 -10.40
CA GLY A 39 -14.65 1.08 -11.15
C GLY A 39 -15.76 0.36 -10.38
N PHE A 40 -15.57 0.07 -9.10
CA PHE A 40 -16.62 -0.54 -8.27
C PHE A 40 -17.86 0.35 -8.15
N PHE A 41 -17.70 1.67 -7.99
CA PHE A 41 -18.83 2.59 -7.97
C PHE A 41 -19.59 2.67 -9.30
N VAL A 42 -18.88 2.55 -10.43
CA VAL A 42 -19.49 2.63 -11.77
C VAL A 42 -20.15 1.31 -12.18
N PHE A 43 -19.48 0.17 -11.98
CA PHE A 43 -19.96 -1.14 -12.45
C PHE A 43 -20.89 -1.83 -11.44
N PHE A 44 -20.75 -1.55 -10.14
CA PHE A 44 -21.52 -2.20 -9.08
C PHE A 44 -22.20 -1.19 -8.13
N PRO A 45 -22.93 -0.18 -8.63
CA PRO A 45 -23.50 0.88 -7.80
C PRO A 45 -24.49 0.34 -6.75
N HIS A 46 -25.27 -0.71 -7.08
CA HIS A 46 -26.21 -1.32 -6.14
C HIS A 46 -25.49 -2.05 -4.99
N LEU A 47 -24.33 -2.65 -5.24
CA LEU A 47 -23.53 -3.27 -4.17
C LEU A 47 -22.80 -2.21 -3.34
N MET A 48 -22.29 -1.16 -3.98
CA MET A 48 -21.65 -0.03 -3.29
C MET A 48 -22.63 0.84 -2.49
N ALA A 49 -23.95 0.72 -2.72
CA ALA A 49 -24.97 1.33 -1.87
C ALA A 49 -25.10 0.64 -0.50
N ASP A 50 -24.70 -0.64 -0.40
CA ASP A 50 -24.60 -1.33 0.88
C ASP A 50 -23.34 -0.86 1.62
N LYS A 51 -23.54 -0.34 2.83
CA LYS A 51 -22.45 0.23 3.63
C LYS A 51 -21.37 -0.79 3.99
N ILE A 52 -21.75 -2.06 4.21
CA ILE A 52 -20.79 -3.10 4.59
C ILE A 52 -19.93 -3.45 3.39
N TYR A 53 -20.55 -3.63 2.21
CA TYR A 53 -19.84 -3.90 0.97
C TYR A 53 -18.90 -2.75 0.58
N MET A 54 -19.38 -1.51 0.62
CA MET A 54 -18.56 -0.33 0.33
C MET A 54 -17.35 -0.24 1.27
N MET A 55 -17.57 -0.43 2.56
CA MET A 55 -16.49 -0.41 3.56
C MET A 55 -15.49 -1.54 3.33
N ALA A 56 -15.95 -2.74 2.95
CA ALA A 56 -15.07 -3.85 2.61
C ALA A 56 -14.18 -3.53 1.40
N VAL A 57 -14.74 -2.94 0.33
CA VAL A 57 -13.97 -2.51 -0.85
C VAL A 57 -12.94 -1.44 -0.49
N LEU A 58 -13.36 -0.40 0.25
CA LEU A 58 -12.47 0.68 0.65
C LEU A 58 -11.32 0.17 1.53
N ILE A 59 -11.63 -0.62 2.58
CA ILE A 59 -10.61 -1.18 3.46
C ILE A 59 -9.67 -2.12 2.69
N TYR A 60 -10.19 -2.94 1.79
CA TYR A 60 -9.36 -3.89 1.03
C TYR A 60 -8.30 -3.17 0.17
N PHE A 61 -8.70 -2.16 -0.60
CA PHE A 61 -7.78 -1.43 -1.48
C PHE A 61 -6.94 -0.38 -0.74
N MET A 62 -7.36 0.08 0.44
CA MET A 62 -6.60 1.01 1.26
C MET A 62 -5.71 0.33 2.31
N CYS A 63 -5.78 -1.00 2.45
CA CYS A 63 -4.98 -1.77 3.39
C CYS A 63 -3.47 -1.73 3.03
N PRO A 64 -2.57 -1.76 4.03
CA PRO A 64 -1.15 -1.98 3.80
C PRO A 64 -0.89 -3.23 2.96
N THR A 65 0.28 -3.24 2.32
CA THR A 65 0.78 -4.42 1.61
C THR A 65 0.75 -5.66 2.51
N GLY A 66 0.13 -6.74 2.06
CA GLY A 66 0.06 -7.98 2.83
C GLY A 66 1.44 -8.53 3.17
N PHE A 67 1.57 -9.11 4.37
CA PHE A 67 2.84 -9.62 4.90
C PHE A 67 3.54 -10.66 4.03
N ALA A 68 2.80 -11.33 3.14
CA ALA A 68 3.35 -12.30 2.21
C ALA A 68 4.03 -11.66 0.98
N MET A 69 3.78 -10.38 0.68
CA MET A 69 4.32 -9.76 -0.54
C MET A 69 5.84 -9.77 -0.64
N PRO A 70 6.63 -9.44 0.42
CA PRO A 70 8.08 -9.58 0.37
C PRO A 70 8.54 -10.98 -0.05
N MET A 71 7.86 -12.04 0.43
CA MET A 71 8.19 -13.42 0.06
C MET A 71 7.80 -13.74 -1.38
N LEU A 72 6.69 -13.21 -1.87
CA LEU A 72 6.22 -13.43 -3.25
C LEU A 72 7.10 -12.72 -4.29
N ILE A 73 7.66 -11.57 -3.95
CA ILE A 73 8.48 -10.76 -4.85
C ILE A 73 9.99 -10.98 -4.66
N SER A 74 10.40 -11.67 -3.60
CA SER A 74 11.82 -12.02 -3.36
C SER A 74 12.51 -12.67 -4.58
N PRO A 75 11.87 -13.56 -5.36
CA PRO A 75 12.48 -14.09 -6.58
C PRO A 75 12.75 -13.06 -7.69
N LEU A 76 12.13 -11.87 -7.62
CA LEU A 76 12.34 -10.78 -8.57
C LEU A 76 13.53 -9.90 -8.20
N ASN A 77 14.00 -9.95 -6.95
CA ASN A 77 15.14 -9.18 -6.47
C ASN A 77 16.41 -9.88 -6.92
N LYS A 78 17.17 -9.23 -7.82
CA LYS A 78 18.39 -9.81 -8.41
C LYS A 78 19.65 -9.33 -7.68
N SER A 79 19.51 -8.33 -6.83
CA SER A 79 20.59 -7.69 -6.08
C SER A 79 20.11 -7.25 -4.69
N GLU A 80 21.05 -7.02 -3.78
CA GLU A 80 20.78 -6.43 -2.45
C GLU A 80 20.10 -5.05 -2.57
N GLU A 81 20.43 -4.29 -3.62
CA GLU A 81 19.80 -2.99 -3.88
C GLU A 81 18.31 -3.13 -4.24
N ASP A 82 17.91 -4.18 -4.96
CA ASP A 82 16.50 -4.47 -5.26
C ASP A 82 15.73 -4.90 -4.01
N GLU A 83 16.37 -5.65 -3.10
CA GLU A 83 15.80 -6.03 -1.81
C GLU A 83 15.56 -4.80 -0.92
N ASP A 84 16.58 -3.94 -0.80
CA ASP A 84 16.52 -2.69 -0.05
C ASP A 84 15.44 -1.74 -0.63
N PHE A 85 15.38 -1.61 -1.96
CA PHE A 85 14.35 -0.81 -2.64
C PHE A 85 12.94 -1.34 -2.37
N THR A 86 12.76 -2.66 -2.47
CA THR A 86 11.47 -3.30 -2.23
C THR A 86 11.02 -3.18 -0.79
N ALA A 87 11.93 -3.38 0.16
CA ALA A 87 11.67 -3.17 1.58
C ALA A 87 11.29 -1.71 1.86
N ALA A 88 12.05 -0.75 1.33
CA ALA A 88 11.76 0.68 1.47
C ALA A 88 10.38 1.06 0.89
N PHE A 89 10.02 0.52 -0.28
CA PHE A 89 8.72 0.74 -0.90
C PHE A 89 7.58 0.22 -0.02
N ILE A 90 7.70 -1.00 0.50
CA ILE A 90 6.68 -1.60 1.37
C ILE A 90 6.54 -0.82 2.67
N SER A 91 7.67 -0.40 3.26
CA SER A 91 7.72 0.47 4.46
C SER A 91 6.93 1.75 4.26
N LEU A 92 7.28 2.49 3.20
CA LEU A 92 6.72 3.79 2.89
C LEU A 92 5.22 3.67 2.63
N PHE A 93 4.82 2.65 1.87
CA PHE A 93 3.42 2.41 1.57
C PHE A 93 2.63 2.05 2.83
N MET A 94 3.19 1.27 3.77
CA MET A 94 2.53 0.97 5.04
C MET A 94 2.22 2.24 5.85
N VAL A 95 3.17 3.18 5.94
CA VAL A 95 2.95 4.46 6.63
C VAL A 95 1.82 5.25 5.97
N ILE A 96 1.83 5.33 4.63
CA ILE A 96 0.78 6.02 3.86
C ILE A 96 -0.59 5.37 4.12
N THR A 97 -0.69 4.05 4.07
CA THR A 97 -1.96 3.34 4.32
C THR A 97 -2.46 3.52 5.75
N LEU A 98 -1.58 3.66 6.74
CA LEU A 98 -1.98 3.91 8.13
C LEU A 98 -2.59 5.30 8.29
N ILE A 99 -2.02 6.30 7.62
CA ILE A 99 -2.58 7.65 7.54
C ILE A 99 -3.96 7.61 6.88
N VAL A 100 -4.08 6.99 5.70
CA VAL A 100 -5.35 6.88 4.97
C VAL A 100 -6.41 6.14 5.80
N TYR A 101 -6.05 5.04 6.45
CA TYR A 101 -6.96 4.28 7.30
C TYR A 101 -7.47 5.13 8.47
N THR A 102 -6.60 5.93 9.08
CA THR A 102 -6.99 6.87 10.14
C THR A 102 -8.03 7.88 9.62
N TYR A 103 -7.84 8.43 8.41
CA TYR A 103 -8.85 9.28 7.78
C TYR A 103 -10.17 8.55 7.53
N VAL A 104 -10.12 7.32 7.01
CA VAL A 104 -11.34 6.52 6.77
C VAL A 104 -12.10 6.29 8.08
N VAL A 105 -11.41 5.88 9.14
CA VAL A 105 -12.06 5.62 10.44
C VAL A 105 -12.61 6.91 11.06
N LEU A 106 -11.92 8.04 10.94
CA LEU A 106 -12.39 9.30 11.55
C LEU A 106 -13.54 9.97 10.79
N PHE A 107 -13.59 9.81 9.46
CA PHE A 107 -14.52 10.56 8.62
C PHE A 107 -15.62 9.71 7.97
N ILE A 108 -15.51 8.37 7.96
CA ILE A 108 -16.46 7.47 7.30
C ILE A 108 -17.13 6.49 8.29
N ALA A 109 -16.41 6.01 9.32
CA ALA A 109 -16.96 5.16 10.38
C ALA A 109 -17.68 5.99 11.45
#